data_AF-A0A519Z1K6-F1
#
_entry.id   AF-A0A519Z1K6-F1
#
_cell.length_a   1.000
_cell.length_b   1.000
_cell.length_c   1.000
_cell.angle_alpha   90.00
_cell.angle_beta   90.00
_cell.angle_gamma   90.00
#
_symmetry.space_group_name_H-M   'P 1'
#
loop_
_entity.id
_entity.type
_entity.pdbx_description
1 polymer ?
#
loop_
_entity_poly.entity_id
_entity_poly.type
_entity_poly.pdbx_seq_one_letter_code
_entity_poly.pdbx_strand_id
1 'polypeptide(L)'
;MNKILILACCCFSLQSSAQMKAVKVLESKTDKSVSISIDGTPFTNLIFPDNMEKPVLYPINAANGVIVTRGFPLKSRDGERTDHPHHIGYWLNYESVNGLDFWNNSYAIPADRKAKYGWIRNV
;
A
#
# COMPACT_ATOMS: atom_id res chain seq x y z
N MET A 1 -19.87 36.14 -47.30
CA MET A 1 -19.01 36.27 -46.10
C MET A 1 -19.90 36.43 -44.87
N ASN A 2 -19.54 35.81 -43.73
CA ASN A 2 -20.12 36.00 -42.37
C ASN A 2 -21.15 35.02 -41.79
N LYS A 3 -21.37 33.80 -42.33
CA LYS A 3 -22.13 32.76 -41.58
C LYS A 3 -21.41 31.43 -41.35
N ILE A 4 -20.31 31.20 -42.05
CA ILE A 4 -19.54 29.94 -41.95
C ILE A 4 -18.51 29.98 -40.80
N LEU A 5 -18.25 31.16 -40.22
CA LEU A 5 -17.18 31.34 -39.23
C LEU A 5 -17.57 30.99 -37.77
N ILE A 6 -18.86 30.81 -37.47
CA ILE A 6 -19.33 30.59 -36.08
C ILE A 6 -19.45 29.09 -35.74
N LEU A 7 -19.54 28.20 -36.73
CA LEU A 7 -19.71 26.77 -36.47
C LEU A 7 -18.39 26.01 -36.24
N ALA A 8 -17.23 26.64 -36.49
CA ALA A 8 -15.92 26.01 -36.29
C ALA A 8 -15.46 26.04 -34.82
N CYS A 9 -16.14 26.79 -33.94
CA CYS A 9 -15.68 27.01 -32.56
C CYS A 9 -16.32 26.06 -31.52
N CYS A 10 -17.27 25.20 -31.89
CA CYS A 10 -18.00 24.34 -30.95
C CYS A 10 -17.63 22.86 -30.96
N CYS A 11 -16.69 22.40 -31.80
CA CYS A 11 -16.35 20.97 -31.90
C CYS A 11 -14.97 20.60 -31.35
N PHE A 12 -14.20 21.55 -30.81
CA PHE A 12 -13.06 21.24 -29.96
C PHE A 12 -13.51 21.18 -28.50
N SER A 13 -14.42 20.27 -28.19
CA SER A 13 -14.47 19.71 -26.85
C SER A 13 -13.12 19.03 -26.64
N LEU A 14 -12.19 19.75 -25.99
CA LEU A 14 -11.00 19.16 -25.39
C LEU A 14 -11.50 17.99 -24.55
N GLN A 15 -11.39 16.78 -25.11
CA GLN A 15 -11.41 15.58 -24.33
C GLN A 15 -10.18 15.69 -23.43
N SER A 16 -10.38 16.27 -22.26
CA SER A 16 -9.52 16.03 -21.11
C SER A 16 -9.67 14.55 -20.83
N SER A 17 -8.95 13.72 -21.58
CA SER A 17 -8.52 12.44 -21.08
C SER A 17 -7.73 12.78 -19.83
N ALA A 18 -8.38 12.74 -18.68
CA ALA A 18 -7.68 12.56 -17.43
C ALA A 18 -6.74 11.39 -17.71
N GLN A 19 -5.43 11.65 -17.74
CA GLN A 19 -4.44 10.64 -18.11
C GLN A 19 -4.55 9.55 -17.04
N MET A 20 -5.33 8.51 -17.33
CA MET A 20 -5.46 7.34 -16.48
C MET A 20 -4.12 6.65 -16.59
N LYS A 21 -3.22 6.98 -15.66
CA LYS A 21 -1.95 6.28 -15.54
C LYS A 21 -2.24 4.79 -15.43
N ALA A 22 -1.55 3.98 -16.21
CA ALA A 22 -1.81 2.55 -16.28
C ALA A 22 -1.37 1.90 -14.96
N VAL A 23 -2.31 1.30 -14.24
CA VAL A 23 -2.03 0.53 -13.02
C VAL A 23 -1.82 -0.93 -13.41
N LYS A 24 -0.65 -1.47 -13.06
CA LYS A 24 -0.33 -2.89 -13.24
C LYS A 24 -0.25 -3.57 -11.88
N VAL A 25 -0.93 -4.70 -11.76
CA VAL A 25 -0.99 -5.52 -10.54
C VAL A 25 -0.50 -6.92 -10.90
N LEU A 26 0.54 -7.41 -10.22
CA LEU A 26 1.16 -8.72 -10.47
C LEU A 26 1.27 -9.51 -9.18
N GLU A 27 0.59 -10.65 -9.13
CA GLU A 27 0.68 -11.59 -8.00
C GLU A 27 1.89 -12.53 -8.16
N SER A 28 2.62 -12.74 -7.06
CA SER A 28 3.63 -13.78 -6.92
C SER A 28 3.29 -14.65 -5.71
N LYS A 29 2.89 -15.90 -5.98
CA LYS A 29 2.62 -16.91 -4.94
C LYS A 29 3.90 -17.34 -4.23
N THR A 30 5.01 -17.41 -4.97
CA THR A 30 6.32 -17.78 -4.42
C THR A 30 6.80 -16.73 -3.42
N ASP A 31 6.69 -15.45 -3.79
CA ASP A 31 7.15 -14.34 -2.94
C ASP A 31 6.11 -13.89 -1.90
N LYS A 32 4.91 -14.50 -1.93
CA LYS A 32 3.75 -14.11 -1.11
C LYS A 32 3.52 -12.61 -1.14
N SER A 33 3.42 -12.08 -2.35
CA SER A 33 3.22 -10.66 -2.58
C SER A 33 2.42 -10.35 -3.84
N VAL A 34 1.88 -9.14 -3.89
CA VAL A 34 1.31 -8.53 -5.10
C VAL A 34 2.04 -7.23 -5.36
N SER A 35 2.73 -7.13 -6.49
CA SER A 35 3.42 -5.90 -6.93
C SER A 35 2.46 -4.96 -7.65
N ILE A 36 2.47 -3.68 -7.27
CA ILE A 36 1.67 -2.62 -7.90
C ILE A 36 2.62 -1.57 -8.50
N SER A 37 2.45 -1.29 -9.78
CA SER A 37 3.14 -0.21 -10.49
C SER A 37 2.18 0.70 -11.26
N ILE A 38 2.61 1.94 -11.48
CA ILE A 38 1.85 2.99 -12.16
C ILE A 38 2.74 3.50 -13.31
N ASP A 39 2.30 3.37 -14.56
CA ASP A 39 3.08 3.66 -15.77
C ASP A 39 4.47 2.98 -15.76
N GLY A 40 4.53 1.74 -15.28
CA GLY A 40 5.78 0.98 -15.15
C GLY A 40 6.66 1.38 -13.97
N THR A 41 6.33 2.45 -13.24
CA THR A 41 7.07 2.88 -12.05
C THR A 41 6.55 2.15 -10.80
N PRO A 42 7.43 1.58 -9.95
CA PRO A 42 6.99 0.91 -8.71
C PRO A 42 6.22 1.86 -7.80
N PHE A 43 5.03 1.44 -7.34
CA PHE A 43 4.25 2.17 -6.35
C PHE A 43 4.38 1.52 -4.98
N THR A 44 3.97 0.26 -4.83
CA THR A 44 4.07 -0.50 -3.59
C THR A 44 3.95 -2.00 -3.85
N ASN A 45 4.26 -2.83 -2.86
CA ASN A 45 3.86 -4.23 -2.84
C ASN A 45 2.88 -4.47 -1.70
N LEU A 46 1.86 -5.31 -1.90
CA LEU A 46 1.14 -5.95 -0.80
C LEU A 46 1.91 -7.23 -0.43
N ILE A 47 2.50 -7.28 0.76
CA ILE A 47 3.26 -8.43 1.25
C ILE A 47 2.47 -9.20 2.30
N PHE A 48 2.55 -10.53 2.28
CA PHE A 48 1.84 -11.42 3.20
C PHE A 48 2.63 -12.71 3.50
N PRO A 49 3.89 -12.60 3.98
CA PRO A 49 4.69 -13.76 4.33
C PRO A 49 4.12 -14.48 5.57
N ASP A 50 4.48 -15.75 5.78
CA ASP A 50 3.90 -16.57 6.85
C ASP A 50 4.22 -16.08 8.26
N ASN A 51 5.35 -15.38 8.40
CA ASN A 51 5.80 -14.78 9.65
C ASN A 51 5.20 -13.38 9.90
N MET A 52 4.19 -13.00 9.12
CA MET A 52 3.44 -11.76 9.28
C MET A 52 1.96 -12.06 9.51
N GLU A 53 1.39 -11.33 10.45
CA GLU A 53 0.08 -11.65 11.03
C GLU A 53 -1.06 -10.90 10.31
N LYS A 54 -0.71 -10.01 9.38
CA LYS A 54 -1.62 -9.28 8.49
C LYS A 54 -0.87 -8.83 7.22
N PRO A 55 -1.54 -8.75 6.05
CA PRO A 55 -0.92 -8.19 4.85
C PRO A 55 -0.65 -6.68 5.00
N VAL A 56 0.46 -6.22 4.42
CA VAL A 56 0.91 -4.82 4.54
C VAL A 56 1.32 -4.29 3.17
N LEU A 57 0.99 -3.03 2.87
CA LEU A 57 1.56 -2.30 1.75
C LEU A 57 2.94 -1.74 2.13
N TYR A 58 3.99 -2.25 1.48
CA TYR A 58 5.38 -1.88 1.76
C TYR A 58 6.34 -2.14 0.58
N PRO A 59 7.33 -1.26 0.34
CA PRO A 59 7.35 0.14 0.73
C PRO A 59 6.40 0.94 -0.16
N ILE A 60 5.85 2.05 0.34
CA ILE A 60 5.09 2.98 -0.51
C ILE A 60 6.06 4.02 -1.07
N ASN A 61 6.09 4.14 -2.39
CA ASN A 61 6.89 5.11 -3.13
C ASN A 61 5.99 6.27 -3.61
N ALA A 62 6.45 7.49 -3.39
CA ALA A 62 5.88 8.68 -4.02
C ALA A 62 6.22 8.72 -5.52
N ALA A 63 5.55 9.60 -6.27
CA ALA A 63 5.74 9.70 -7.72
C ALA A 63 7.17 10.05 -8.17
N ASN A 64 7.98 10.65 -7.29
CA ASN A 64 9.39 10.96 -7.50
C ASN A 64 10.34 9.84 -7.01
N GLY A 65 9.81 8.68 -6.61
CA GLY A 65 10.58 7.56 -6.09
C GLY A 65 10.98 7.65 -4.62
N VAL A 66 10.62 8.73 -3.92
CA VAL A 66 10.87 8.84 -2.47
C VAL A 66 10.03 7.80 -1.74
N ILE A 67 10.68 7.00 -0.89
CA ILE A 67 9.98 6.04 -0.04
C ILE A 67 9.33 6.79 1.13
N VAL A 68 8.01 6.68 1.25
CA VAL A 68 7.20 7.38 2.25
C VAL A 68 7.11 6.57 3.56
N THR A 69 7.10 5.25 3.46
CA THR A 69 7.09 4.36 4.63
C THR A 69 8.49 4.24 5.23
N ARG A 70 8.60 4.33 6.56
CA ARG A 70 9.85 4.00 7.26
C ARG A 70 10.30 2.55 6.97
N GLY A 71 11.58 2.28 7.15
CA GLY A 71 12.21 0.98 6.96
C GLY A 71 11.95 -0.04 8.07
N PHE A 72 12.00 0.38 9.34
CA PHE A 72 11.86 -0.54 10.48
C PHE A 72 10.45 -1.18 10.56
N PRO A 73 10.33 -2.49 10.83
CA PRO A 73 11.39 -3.45 11.14
C PRO A 73 11.94 -4.24 9.94
N LEU A 74 11.39 -4.08 8.73
CA LEU A 74 11.71 -4.95 7.59
C LEU A 74 13.04 -4.60 6.90
N LYS A 75 13.31 -3.31 6.71
CA LYS A 75 14.53 -2.78 6.11
C LYS A 75 14.94 -1.50 6.85
N SER A 76 15.24 -1.65 8.14
CA SER A 76 15.64 -0.55 9.03
C SER A 76 16.74 0.30 8.41
N ARG A 77 16.63 1.62 8.57
CA ARG A 77 17.61 2.60 8.08
C ARG A 77 18.16 3.42 9.24
N ASP A 78 19.39 3.89 9.09
CA ASP A 78 20.02 4.74 10.09
C ASP A 78 19.20 6.01 10.34
N GLY A 79 19.02 6.35 11.62
CA GLY A 79 18.24 7.51 12.05
C GLY A 79 16.73 7.30 12.14
N GLU A 80 16.18 6.16 11.71
CA GLU A 80 14.76 5.84 11.90
C GLU A 80 14.47 5.34 13.33
N ARG A 81 13.29 5.69 13.86
CA ARG A 81 12.81 5.17 15.15
C ARG A 81 12.50 3.67 15.07
N THR A 82 12.87 2.94 16.13
CA THR A 82 12.67 1.49 16.29
C THR A 82 11.66 1.14 17.40
N ASP A 83 10.87 2.11 17.83
CA ASP A 83 9.99 2.07 19.01
C ASP A 83 8.73 1.21 18.85
N HIS A 84 8.08 1.24 17.68
CA HIS A 84 6.81 0.54 17.43
C HIS A 84 6.98 -0.57 16.38
N PRO A 85 7.44 -1.77 16.74
CA PRO A 85 7.70 -2.86 15.78
C PRO A 85 6.48 -3.35 15.01
N HIS A 86 5.27 -3.05 15.49
CA HIS A 86 4.08 -3.33 14.72
C HIS A 86 3.92 -2.38 13.52
N HIS A 87 4.37 -1.10 13.55
CA HIS A 87 4.24 -0.08 12.48
C HIS A 87 5.12 -0.31 11.23
N ILE A 88 4.92 -1.42 10.52
CA ILE A 88 5.67 -1.85 9.34
C ILE A 88 5.43 -0.99 8.08
N GLY A 89 4.18 -0.58 7.81
CA GLY A 89 3.79 0.09 6.55
C GLY A 89 2.35 0.56 6.61
N TYR A 90 1.65 0.60 5.48
CA TYR A 90 0.20 0.85 5.48
C TYR A 90 -0.55 -0.47 5.51
N TRP A 91 -1.53 -0.59 6.39
CA TRP A 91 -2.44 -1.74 6.44
C TRP A 91 -3.84 -1.27 6.76
N LEU A 92 -4.81 -2.14 6.45
CA LEU A 92 -6.15 -2.05 6.98
C LEU A 92 -6.26 -2.99 8.17
N ASN A 93 -6.91 -2.53 9.25
CA ASN A 93 -7.04 -3.33 10.46
C ASN A 93 -8.23 -2.90 11.30
N TYR A 94 -8.61 -3.77 12.23
CA TYR A 94 -9.52 -3.47 13.33
C TYR A 94 -8.71 -3.18 14.61
N GLU A 95 -9.33 -2.52 15.59
CA GLU A 95 -8.72 -2.30 16.91
C GLU A 95 -9.03 -3.53 17.79
N SER A 96 -10.10 -3.50 18.58
CA SER A 96 -10.54 -4.62 19.40
C SER A 96 -11.71 -5.37 18.77
N VAL A 97 -11.59 -6.69 18.64
CA VAL A 97 -12.67 -7.58 18.18
C VAL A 97 -12.77 -8.76 19.14
N ASN A 98 -13.94 -8.95 19.76
CA ASN A 98 -14.20 -10.03 20.73
C ASN A 98 -13.17 -10.10 21.88
N GLY A 99 -12.66 -8.95 22.33
CA GLY A 99 -11.66 -8.86 23.39
C GLY A 99 -10.22 -9.17 22.96
N LEU A 100 -9.98 -9.38 21.66
CA LEU A 100 -8.64 -9.54 21.09
C LEU A 100 -8.15 -8.23 20.49
N ASP A 101 -6.86 -7.95 20.68
CA ASP A 101 -6.16 -6.81 20.09
C ASP A 101 -5.71 -7.18 18.67
N PHE A 102 -6.38 -6.61 17.66
CA PHE A 102 -5.97 -6.74 16.27
C PHE A 102 -4.96 -5.66 15.90
N TRP A 103 -5.00 -4.49 16.56
CA TRP A 103 -4.12 -3.34 16.32
C TRP A 103 -2.65 -3.72 16.44
N ASN A 104 -2.28 -4.25 17.61
CA ASN A 104 -0.91 -4.59 17.94
C ASN A 104 -0.58 -5.99 17.41
N ASN A 105 0.36 -6.06 16.47
CA ASN A 105 0.73 -7.34 15.89
C ASN A 105 2.23 -7.41 15.60
N SER A 106 3.01 -7.10 16.64
CA SER A 106 4.46 -7.10 16.55
C SER A 106 5.04 -8.49 16.72
N TYR A 107 6.24 -8.70 16.18
CA TYR A 107 7.07 -9.86 16.47
C TYR A 107 7.49 -9.95 17.95
N ALA A 108 7.31 -8.87 18.73
CA ALA A 108 7.78 -8.74 20.11
C ALA A 108 6.71 -9.08 21.16
N ILE A 109 5.61 -9.72 20.77
CA ILE A 109 4.57 -10.18 21.70
C ILE A 109 5.05 -11.45 22.42
N PRO A 110 5.11 -11.48 23.77
CA PRO A 110 5.43 -12.69 24.53
C PRO A 110 4.50 -13.86 24.23
N ALA A 111 5.03 -15.09 24.23
CA ALA A 111 4.29 -16.29 23.84
C ALA A 111 3.05 -16.55 24.71
N ASP A 112 3.14 -16.30 26.01
CA ASP A 112 2.03 -16.42 26.98
C ASP A 112 0.91 -15.39 26.77
N ARG A 113 1.19 -14.31 26.01
CA ARG A 113 0.21 -13.28 25.67
C ARG A 113 -0.34 -13.39 24.25
N LYS A 114 0.28 -14.19 23.37
CA LYS A 114 -0.12 -14.31 21.95
C LYS A 114 -1.60 -14.63 21.74
N ALA A 115 -2.22 -15.42 22.62
CA ALA A 115 -3.65 -15.76 22.56
C ALA A 115 -4.61 -14.56 22.72
N LYS A 116 -4.11 -13.39 23.13
CA LYS A 116 -4.90 -12.14 23.27
C LYS A 116 -4.89 -11.25 22.03
N TYR A 117 -4.21 -11.68 20.96
CA TYR A 117 -4.04 -10.88 19.75
C TYR A 117 -4.69 -11.56 18.55
N GLY A 118 -5.28 -10.77 17.67
CA GLY A 118 -5.93 -11.24 16.45
C GLY A 118 -4.98 -11.36 15.27
N TRP A 119 -5.35 -12.17 14.29
CA TRP A 119 -4.69 -12.25 12.98
C TRP A 119 -5.69 -12.02 11.85
N ILE A 120 -5.22 -11.39 10.78
CA ILE A 120 -5.99 -11.23 9.55
C ILE A 120 -5.28 -12.05 8.49
N ARG A 121 -5.85 -13.21 8.19
CA ARG A 121 -5.43 -14.05 7.06
C ARG A 121 -6.32 -13.66 5.89
N ASN A 122 -5.74 -13.07 4.85
CA ASN A 122 -6.41 -12.96 3.57
C ASN A 122 -6.19 -14.27 2.83
N VAL A 123 -7.29 -14.97 2.55
CA VAL A 123 -7.39 -16.08 1.59
C VAL A 123 -7.24 -15.55 0.16
#